data_AF-A0A975B0G8-F1
#
_entry.id   AF-A0A975B0G8-F1
#
_cell.length_a   1.000
_cell.length_b   1.000
_cell.length_c   1.000
_cell.angle_alpha   90.00
_cell.angle_beta   90.00
_cell.angle_gamma   90.00
#
_symmetry.space_group_name_H-M   'P 1'
#
loop_
_entity.id
_entity.type
_entity.pdbx_description
1 polymer ?
#
loop_
_entity_poly.entity_id
_entity_poly.type
_entity_poly.pdbx_seq_one_letter_code
_entity_poly.pdbx_strand_id
1 'polypeptide(L)'
;MLDNDLLLTFAFMAVLFLRQVSILKQPNKINYAPIMLGIGAISSVVHFIIHPDISNVVLLLRESLFPLLVALLLYIVMNILHQTQQSENSRTQDEFTKVLVNEISLLKTFIAELEERMSDSHKEDLLVQEDIRTKIQDDIKVLGSIQSNQTDFFERFDDMESWHKEVSKGFTHFREVQMPELDDVVHKHIDILRVAEQDHYNKLTNFLQTAVKSRGDISEDIDDLKATLSEMKRLSNDISRSIIEQTTSKLSGVTKAFEGQLTSLKSHTEGIKTSLSETDNTLDGIRKQSELIMKQMLLSSKNMDELEKKNSGLHDVYTMLQDIVKDVEHIRSDYVKSQAQLTSISHELAISKEEQIIAMKGRIDDLSDSLSSKIDESLAKLHEHYRITGDDITKSVQVLAKKAQLQKGYTELDTK
;
A
#
# COMPACT_ATOMS: atom_id res chain seq x y z
N MET A 1 -78.25 69.66 11.52
CA MET A 1 -76.82 69.49 11.87
C MET A 1 -76.72 68.07 12.42
N LEU A 2 -75.67 67.31 12.11
CA LEU A 2 -75.50 65.99 12.71
C LEU A 2 -75.35 66.17 14.23
N ASP A 3 -76.17 65.46 15.00
CA ASP A 3 -76.12 65.52 16.45
C ASP A 3 -74.80 64.93 16.96
N ASN A 4 -74.34 65.44 18.10
CA ASN A 4 -73.02 65.14 18.65
C ASN A 4 -72.83 63.65 18.96
N ASP A 5 -73.91 62.92 19.23
CA ASP A 5 -73.92 61.47 19.47
C ASP A 5 -73.64 60.69 18.17
N LEU A 6 -74.21 61.09 17.03
CA LEU A 6 -73.92 60.50 15.72
C LEU A 6 -72.47 60.75 15.30
N LEU A 7 -71.94 61.95 15.53
CA LEU A 7 -70.54 62.29 15.25
C LEU A 7 -69.57 61.44 16.09
N LEU A 8 -69.87 61.26 17.37
CA LEU A 8 -69.07 60.41 18.27
C LEU A 8 -69.07 58.96 17.78
N THR A 9 -70.24 58.41 17.42
CA THR A 9 -70.33 57.06 16.89
C THR A 9 -69.53 56.93 15.60
N PHE A 10 -69.67 57.85 14.63
CA PHE A 10 -68.89 57.80 13.39
C PHE A 10 -67.38 57.88 13.63
N ALA A 11 -66.93 58.63 14.63
CA ALA A 11 -65.51 58.64 15.02
C ALA A 11 -65.06 57.27 15.53
N PHE A 12 -65.84 56.61 16.40
CA PHE A 12 -65.55 55.24 16.84
C PHE A 12 -65.57 54.23 15.69
N MET A 13 -66.53 54.37 14.77
CA MET A 13 -66.61 53.53 13.58
C MET A 13 -65.38 53.69 12.68
N ALA A 14 -64.93 54.94 12.45
CA ALA A 14 -63.76 55.23 11.65
C ALA A 14 -62.47 54.70 12.30
N VAL A 15 -62.33 54.83 13.62
CA VAL A 15 -61.17 54.29 14.36
C VAL A 15 -61.13 52.77 14.27
N LEU A 16 -62.26 52.08 14.41
CA LEU A 16 -62.33 50.62 14.27
C LEU A 16 -62.03 50.16 12.84
N PHE A 17 -62.55 50.87 11.85
CA PHE A 17 -62.25 50.60 10.45
C PHE A 17 -60.76 50.76 10.13
N LEU A 18 -60.15 51.89 10.53
CA LEU A 18 -58.71 52.13 10.37
C LEU A 18 -57.87 51.08 11.10
N ARG A 19 -58.28 50.68 12.30
CA ARG A 19 -57.61 49.62 13.05
C ARG A 19 -57.69 48.28 12.32
N GLN A 20 -58.84 47.90 11.76
CA GLN A 20 -58.96 46.68 10.96
C GLN A 20 -58.06 46.74 9.72
N VAL A 21 -58.03 47.87 9.00
CA VAL A 21 -57.15 48.07 7.84
C VAL A 21 -55.68 47.95 8.23
N SER A 22 -55.28 48.45 9.40
CA SER A 22 -53.92 48.26 9.91
C SER A 22 -53.64 46.82 10.32
N ILE A 23 -54.64 46.11 10.84
CA ILE A 23 -54.53 44.73 11.30
C ILE A 23 -54.53 43.73 10.14
N LEU A 24 -55.08 44.07 8.98
CA LEU A 24 -55.01 43.28 7.75
C LEU A 24 -53.57 42.95 7.30
N LYS A 25 -52.55 43.63 7.83
CA LYS A 25 -51.13 43.27 7.64
C LYS A 25 -50.64 42.12 8.55
N GLN A 26 -51.45 41.64 9.49
CA GLN A 26 -51.07 40.66 10.50
C GLN A 26 -52.07 39.49 10.53
N PRO A 27 -51.66 38.26 10.17
CA PRO A 27 -52.57 37.16 9.85
C PRO A 27 -53.35 36.54 11.03
N ASN A 28 -53.07 36.91 12.29
CA ASN A 28 -53.60 36.23 13.49
C ASN A 28 -54.38 37.14 14.46
N LYS A 29 -55.14 38.12 13.97
CA LYS A 29 -55.89 39.06 14.83
C LYS A 29 -57.40 39.02 14.63
N ILE A 30 -58.11 39.37 15.70
CA ILE A 30 -59.56 39.31 15.87
C ILE A 30 -60.27 40.07 14.74
N ASN A 31 -61.32 39.46 14.17
CA ASN A 31 -62.19 40.12 13.18
C ASN A 31 -63.09 41.15 13.87
N TYR A 32 -62.88 42.44 13.59
CA TYR A 32 -63.67 43.53 14.17
C TYR A 32 -64.96 43.85 13.36
N ALA A 33 -65.21 43.16 12.24
CA ALA A 33 -66.40 43.41 11.43
C ALA A 33 -67.72 43.21 12.22
N PRO A 34 -67.92 42.14 13.01
CA PRO A 34 -69.15 41.99 13.82
C PRO A 34 -69.33 43.11 14.87
N ILE A 35 -68.22 43.63 15.41
CA ILE A 35 -68.23 44.74 16.38
C ILE A 35 -68.67 46.06 15.72
N MET A 36 -68.31 46.26 14.45
CA MET A 36 -68.74 47.39 13.61
C MET A 36 -70.27 47.47 13.54
N LEU A 37 -70.92 46.32 13.26
CA LEU A 37 -72.38 46.22 13.18
C LEU A 37 -73.04 46.44 14.54
N GLY A 38 -72.45 45.90 15.62
CA GLY A 38 -72.94 46.11 16.99
C GLY A 38 -72.98 47.58 17.41
N ILE A 39 -71.92 48.35 17.11
CA ILE A 39 -71.87 49.79 17.43
C ILE A 39 -72.86 50.60 16.58
N GLY A 40 -73.02 50.26 15.30
CA GLY A 40 -74.03 50.89 14.44
C GLY A 40 -75.45 50.67 14.93
N ALA A 41 -75.77 49.44 15.37
CA ALA A 41 -77.08 49.10 15.93
C ALA A 41 -77.34 49.79 17.28
N ILE A 42 -76.36 49.77 18.19
CA ILE A 42 -76.47 50.45 19.49
C ILE A 42 -76.65 51.95 19.29
N SER A 43 -75.86 52.58 18.42
CA SER A 43 -75.99 54.02 18.15
C SER A 43 -77.31 54.38 17.50
N SER A 44 -77.84 53.51 16.63
CA SER A 44 -79.15 53.70 16.00
C SER A 44 -80.26 53.75 17.05
N VAL A 45 -80.22 52.83 18.01
CA VAL A 45 -81.19 52.75 19.12
C VAL A 45 -81.01 53.91 20.10
N VAL A 46 -79.77 54.25 20.47
CA VAL A 46 -79.46 55.33 21.42
C VAL A 46 -79.89 56.69 20.86
N HIS A 47 -79.60 56.97 19.59
CA HIS A 47 -79.99 58.22 18.95
C HIS A 47 -81.52 58.39 18.91
N PHE A 48 -82.24 57.31 18.61
CA PHE A 48 -83.71 57.28 18.62
C PHE A 48 -84.31 57.56 20.01
N ILE A 49 -83.64 57.13 21.09
CA ILE A 49 -84.10 57.32 22.47
C ILE A 49 -83.82 58.74 22.99
N ILE A 50 -82.68 59.34 22.63
CA ILE A 50 -82.21 60.62 23.19
C ILE A 50 -82.94 61.83 22.57
N HIS A 51 -83.41 61.73 21.33
CA HIS A 51 -84.08 62.82 20.62
C HIS A 51 -85.57 62.53 20.35
N PRO A 52 -86.45 62.54 21.37
CA PRO A 52 -87.86 62.19 21.21
C PRO A 52 -88.72 63.30 20.57
N ASP A 53 -88.13 64.41 20.07
CA ASP A 53 -88.89 65.62 19.75
C ASP A 53 -89.80 65.47 18.51
N ILE A 54 -91.10 65.68 18.71
CA ILE A 54 -92.22 65.05 18.00
C ILE A 54 -92.55 65.74 16.66
N SER A 55 -91.69 66.63 16.17
CA SER A 55 -92.03 67.49 15.03
C SER A 55 -91.92 66.81 13.66
N ASN A 56 -91.06 65.79 13.51
CA ASN A 56 -90.90 65.02 12.25
C ASN A 56 -90.33 63.62 12.50
N VAL A 57 -91.20 62.67 12.87
CA VAL A 57 -90.83 61.26 13.14
C VAL A 57 -90.09 60.60 11.97
N VAL A 58 -90.42 60.95 10.73
CA VAL A 58 -89.77 60.41 9.52
C VAL A 58 -88.29 60.84 9.43
N LEU A 59 -87.97 62.07 9.85
CA LEU A 59 -86.60 62.58 9.84
C LEU A 59 -85.76 61.87 10.90
N LEU A 60 -86.29 61.73 12.12
CA LEU A 60 -85.66 61.01 13.22
C LEU A 60 -85.36 59.55 12.87
N LEU A 61 -86.31 58.86 12.23
CA LEU A 61 -86.14 57.47 11.83
C LEU A 61 -85.04 57.32 10.76
N ARG A 62 -84.98 58.26 9.81
CA ARG A 62 -83.93 58.29 8.77
C ARG A 62 -82.56 58.55 9.38
N GLU A 63 -82.44 59.50 10.31
CA GLU A 63 -81.18 59.86 10.97
C GLU A 63 -80.72 58.76 11.93
N SER A 64 -81.64 58.11 12.66
CA SER A 64 -81.34 56.98 13.53
C SER A 64 -80.90 55.74 12.76
N LEU A 65 -81.44 55.45 11.58
CA LEU A 65 -81.02 54.30 10.77
C LEU A 65 -79.70 54.53 10.01
N PHE A 66 -79.26 55.78 9.89
CA PHE A 66 -78.06 56.13 9.13
C PHE A 66 -76.76 55.50 9.69
N PRO A 67 -76.50 55.50 11.02
CA PRO A 67 -75.40 54.75 11.63
C PRO A 67 -75.40 53.25 11.31
N LEU A 68 -76.57 52.62 11.31
CA LEU A 68 -76.72 51.19 11.01
C LEU A 68 -76.38 50.91 9.54
N LEU A 69 -76.83 51.77 8.61
CA LEU A 69 -76.52 51.65 7.19
C LEU A 69 -75.02 51.79 6.92
N VAL A 70 -74.37 52.79 7.54
CA VAL A 70 -72.92 52.99 7.43
C VAL A 70 -72.16 51.79 8.02
N ALA A 71 -72.56 51.29 9.19
CA ALA A 71 -71.95 50.12 9.80
C ALA A 71 -72.11 48.85 8.94
N LEU A 72 -73.25 48.68 8.26
CA LEU A 72 -73.51 47.54 7.37
C LEU A 72 -72.65 47.61 6.10
N LEU A 73 -72.47 48.81 5.53
CA LEU A 73 -71.58 49.01 4.39
C LEU A 73 -70.13 48.70 4.77
N LEU A 74 -69.66 49.24 5.90
CA LEU A 74 -68.31 48.97 6.40
C LEU A 74 -68.11 47.49 6.75
N TYR A 75 -69.12 46.83 7.30
CA TYR A 75 -69.10 45.38 7.57
C TYR A 75 -68.87 44.56 6.30
N ILE A 76 -69.60 44.86 5.22
CA ILE A 76 -69.45 44.15 3.93
C ILE A 76 -68.03 44.33 3.39
N VAL A 77 -67.51 45.57 3.40
CA VAL A 77 -66.15 45.87 2.93
C VAL A 77 -65.10 45.13 3.78
N MET A 78 -65.21 45.17 5.11
CA MET A 78 -64.29 44.51 6.01
C MET A 78 -64.32 42.98 5.85
N ASN A 79 -65.50 42.39 5.63
CA ASN A 79 -65.66 40.95 5.44
C ASN A 79 -65.05 40.47 4.12
N ILE A 80 -65.25 41.22 3.02
CA ILE A 80 -64.61 40.93 1.73
C ILE A 80 -63.09 41.00 1.86
N LEU A 81 -62.55 42.06 2.48
CA LEU A 81 -61.11 42.20 2.70
C LEU A 81 -60.52 41.05 3.51
N HIS A 82 -61.23 40.60 4.55
CA HIS A 82 -60.80 39.48 5.38
C HIS A 82 -60.79 38.15 4.60
N GLN A 83 -61.83 37.88 3.80
CA GLN A 83 -61.89 36.69 2.96
C GLN A 83 -60.80 36.68 1.88
N THR A 84 -60.52 37.84 1.25
CA THR A 84 -59.44 37.96 0.26
C THR A 84 -58.07 37.69 0.90
N GLN A 85 -57.81 38.24 2.10
CA GLN A 85 -56.57 37.97 2.82
C GLN A 85 -56.41 36.49 3.18
N GLN A 86 -57.47 35.85 3.68
CA GLN A 86 -57.44 34.44 4.04
C GLN A 86 -57.19 33.56 2.80
N SER A 87 -57.80 33.89 1.66
CA SER A 87 -57.57 33.19 0.40
C SER A 87 -56.14 33.34 -0.11
N GLU A 88 -55.57 34.55 -0.08
CA GLU A 88 -54.17 34.80 -0.49
C GLU A 88 -53.18 34.07 0.44
N ASN A 89 -53.39 34.12 1.76
CA ASN A 89 -52.56 33.39 2.71
C ASN A 89 -52.62 31.87 2.47
N SER A 90 -53.81 31.30 2.27
CA SER A 90 -53.94 29.87 1.94
C SER A 90 -53.24 29.52 0.63
N ARG A 91 -53.29 30.39 -0.39
CA ARG A 91 -52.58 30.17 -1.66
C ARG A 91 -51.06 30.18 -1.47
N THR A 92 -50.54 31.15 -0.73
CA THR A 92 -49.09 31.22 -0.43
C THR A 92 -48.61 30.02 0.41
N GLN A 93 -49.43 29.55 1.35
CA GLN A 93 -49.13 28.33 2.12
C GLN A 93 -49.14 27.07 1.26
N ASP A 94 -50.09 26.94 0.33
CA ASP A 94 -50.14 25.82 -0.62
C ASP A 94 -48.95 25.83 -1.58
N GLU A 95 -48.58 27.00 -2.12
CA GLU A 95 -47.38 27.19 -2.94
C GLU A 95 -46.11 26.82 -2.17
N PHE A 96 -45.97 27.29 -0.93
CA PHE A 96 -44.84 26.94 -0.06
C PHE A 96 -44.78 25.44 0.23
N THR A 97 -45.93 24.82 0.51
CA THR A 97 -46.03 23.37 0.75
C THR A 97 -45.64 22.57 -0.49
N LYS A 98 -46.07 22.98 -1.68
CA LYS A 98 -45.67 22.35 -2.95
C LYS A 98 -44.16 22.42 -3.18
N VAL A 99 -43.54 23.58 -2.91
CA VAL A 99 -42.08 23.74 -3.00
C VAL A 99 -41.40 22.81 -2.01
N LEU A 100 -41.84 22.78 -0.74
CA LEU A 100 -41.27 21.87 0.27
C LEU A 100 -41.39 20.40 -0.13
N VAL A 101 -42.54 19.97 -0.65
CA VAL A 101 -42.74 18.59 -1.12
C VAL A 101 -41.79 18.25 -2.27
N ASN A 102 -41.58 19.18 -3.20
CA ASN A 102 -40.64 19.00 -4.30
C ASN A 102 -39.19 18.89 -3.81
N GLU A 103 -38.76 19.78 -2.92
CA GLU A 103 -37.42 19.75 -2.31
C GLU A 103 -37.19 18.46 -1.50
N ILE A 104 -38.19 18.02 -0.72
CA ILE A 104 -38.14 16.74 0.01
C ILE A 104 -38.03 15.56 -0.96
N SER A 105 -38.74 15.61 -2.10
CA SER A 105 -38.67 14.56 -3.12
C SER A 105 -37.28 14.51 -3.77
N LEU A 106 -36.69 15.66 -4.10
CA LEU A 106 -35.33 15.74 -4.66
C LEU A 106 -34.30 15.20 -3.65
N LEU A 107 -34.42 15.59 -2.38
CA LEU A 107 -33.54 15.09 -1.33
C LEU A 107 -33.66 13.57 -1.17
N LYS A 108 -34.88 13.02 -1.23
CA LYS A 108 -35.10 11.57 -1.16
C LYS A 108 -34.45 10.83 -2.33
N THR A 109 -34.57 11.35 -3.55
CA THR A 109 -33.91 10.77 -4.73
C THR A 109 -32.39 10.83 -4.60
N PHE A 110 -31.85 11.96 -4.14
CA PHE A 110 -30.41 12.11 -3.92
C PHE A 110 -29.87 11.13 -2.86
N ILE A 111 -30.59 10.97 -1.75
CA ILE A 111 -30.22 10.00 -0.71
C ILE A 111 -30.23 8.57 -1.26
N ALA A 112 -31.24 8.20 -2.05
CA ALA A 112 -31.31 6.87 -2.67
C ALA A 112 -30.16 6.61 -3.65
N GLU A 113 -29.80 7.59 -4.49
CA GLU A 113 -28.65 7.48 -5.40
C GLU A 113 -27.33 7.38 -4.62
N LEU A 114 -27.21 8.11 -3.51
CA LEU A 114 -26.02 8.06 -2.65
C LEU A 114 -25.90 6.69 -1.95
N GLU A 115 -27.02 6.11 -1.50
CA GLU A 115 -27.07 4.77 -0.91
C GLU A 115 -26.69 3.68 -1.94
N GLU A 116 -27.20 3.79 -3.17
CA GLU A 116 -26.83 2.89 -4.27
C GLU A 116 -25.32 2.96 -4.57
N ARG A 117 -24.77 4.17 -4.74
CA ARG A 117 -23.32 4.36 -4.96
C ARG A 117 -22.47 3.85 -3.80
N MET A 118 -22.92 4.05 -2.57
CA MET A 118 -22.21 3.55 -1.39
C MET A 118 -22.23 2.01 -1.35
N SER A 119 -23.35 1.39 -1.71
CA SER A 119 -23.48 -0.06 -1.80
C SER A 119 -22.58 -0.63 -2.90
N ASP A 120 -22.56 -0.01 -4.08
CA ASP A 120 -21.69 -0.44 -5.18
C ASP A 120 -20.21 -0.30 -4.83
N SER A 121 -19.82 0.84 -4.24
CA SER A 121 -18.45 1.07 -3.75
C SER A 121 -18.05 0.03 -2.70
N HIS A 122 -18.95 -0.31 -1.77
CA HIS A 122 -18.66 -1.32 -0.76
C HIS A 122 -18.47 -2.72 -1.37
N LYS A 123 -19.26 -3.06 -2.38
CA LYS A 123 -19.12 -4.32 -3.10
C LYS A 123 -17.82 -4.39 -3.90
N GLU A 124 -17.43 -3.28 -4.53
CA GLU A 124 -16.15 -3.17 -5.24
C GLU A 124 -14.97 -3.32 -4.28
N ASP A 125 -15.01 -2.65 -3.12
CA ASP A 125 -13.98 -2.80 -2.08
C ASP A 125 -13.83 -4.25 -1.61
N LEU A 126 -14.94 -4.98 -1.43
CA LEU A 126 -14.91 -6.41 -1.08
C LEU A 126 -14.24 -7.26 -2.18
N LEU A 127 -14.53 -6.99 -3.45
CA LEU A 127 -13.89 -7.70 -4.57
C LEU A 127 -12.39 -7.40 -4.65
N VAL A 128 -11.99 -6.14 -4.45
CA VAL A 128 -10.58 -5.74 -4.42
C VAL A 128 -9.86 -6.39 -3.25
N GLN A 129 -10.47 -6.46 -2.07
CA GLN A 129 -9.89 -7.15 -0.91
C GLN A 129 -9.72 -8.66 -1.19
N GLU A 130 -10.69 -9.30 -1.85
CA GLU A 130 -10.60 -10.70 -2.21
C GLU A 130 -9.46 -10.95 -3.23
N ASP A 131 -9.30 -10.09 -4.25
CA ASP A 131 -8.19 -10.16 -5.22
C ASP A 131 -6.82 -9.95 -4.56
N ILE A 132 -6.72 -9.01 -3.60
CA ILE A 132 -5.49 -8.82 -2.83
C ILE A 132 -5.19 -10.07 -2.00
N ARG A 133 -6.19 -10.67 -1.36
CA ARG A 133 -6.03 -11.86 -0.54
C ARG A 133 -5.57 -13.07 -1.37
N THR A 134 -6.12 -13.28 -2.55
CA THR A 134 -5.69 -14.36 -3.45
C THR A 134 -4.26 -14.15 -3.93
N LYS A 135 -3.89 -12.93 -4.33
CA LYS A 135 -2.50 -12.59 -4.68
C LYS A 135 -1.52 -12.86 -3.54
N ILE A 136 -1.85 -12.43 -2.31
CA ILE A 136 -1.02 -12.72 -1.14
C ILE A 136 -0.88 -14.22 -0.90
N GLN A 137 -1.94 -15.00 -1.08
CA GLN A 137 -1.85 -16.46 -0.95
C GLN A 137 -0.94 -17.09 -1.99
N ASP A 138 -0.97 -16.61 -3.23
CA ASP A 138 -0.11 -17.10 -4.29
C ASP A 138 1.35 -16.69 -4.07
N ASP A 139 1.61 -15.46 -3.63
CA ASP A 139 2.95 -15.01 -3.25
C ASP A 139 3.52 -15.85 -2.10
N ILE A 140 2.71 -16.19 -1.09
CA ILE A 140 3.12 -17.08 0.01
C ILE A 140 3.52 -18.47 -0.52
N LYS A 141 2.81 -19.02 -1.52
CA LYS A 141 3.20 -20.30 -2.13
C LYS A 141 4.54 -20.18 -2.87
N VAL A 142 4.74 -19.11 -3.63
CA VAL A 142 6.00 -18.85 -4.34
C VAL A 142 7.16 -18.72 -3.35
N LEU A 143 6.96 -17.97 -2.26
CA LEU A 143 7.96 -17.85 -1.18
C LEU A 143 8.26 -19.20 -0.53
N GLY A 144 7.23 -20.05 -0.32
CA GLY A 144 7.43 -21.42 0.16
C GLY A 144 8.26 -22.27 -0.79
N SER A 145 8.04 -22.16 -2.11
CA SER A 145 8.88 -22.84 -3.10
C SER A 145 10.32 -22.31 -3.12
N ILE A 146 10.52 -20.99 -2.98
CA ILE A 146 11.86 -20.39 -2.88
C ILE A 146 12.59 -20.91 -1.63
N GLN A 147 11.92 -20.95 -0.48
CA GLN A 147 12.49 -21.47 0.76
C GLN A 147 12.87 -22.95 0.64
N SER A 148 12.01 -23.77 0.03
CA SER A 148 12.31 -25.18 -0.24
C SER A 148 13.56 -25.31 -1.11
N ASN A 149 13.61 -24.56 -2.22
CA ASN A 149 14.77 -24.59 -3.12
C ASN A 149 16.05 -24.12 -2.42
N GLN A 150 15.98 -23.10 -1.56
CA GLN A 150 17.13 -22.65 -0.77
C GLN A 150 17.65 -23.75 0.17
N THR A 151 16.73 -24.51 0.79
CA THR A 151 17.08 -25.63 1.67
C THR A 151 17.81 -26.72 0.88
N ASP A 152 17.27 -27.12 -0.29
CA ASP A 152 17.91 -28.08 -1.19
C ASP A 152 19.29 -27.60 -1.68
N PHE A 153 19.44 -26.29 -1.92
CA PHE A 153 20.74 -25.71 -2.28
C PHE A 153 21.74 -25.84 -1.14
N PHE A 154 21.35 -25.55 0.10
CA PHE A 154 22.23 -25.70 1.25
C PHE A 154 22.69 -27.15 1.44
N GLU A 155 21.79 -28.12 1.31
CA GLU A 155 22.13 -29.54 1.39
C GLU A 155 23.17 -29.94 0.31
N ARG A 156 23.00 -29.44 -0.92
CA ARG A 156 24.00 -29.65 -1.99
C ARG A 156 25.34 -28.98 -1.72
N PHE A 157 25.38 -27.84 -1.03
CA PHE A 157 26.63 -27.21 -0.62
C PHE A 157 27.35 -28.03 0.45
N ASP A 158 26.62 -28.60 1.40
CA ASP A 158 27.17 -29.49 2.43
C ASP A 158 27.76 -30.76 1.79
N ASP A 159 27.04 -31.36 0.82
CA ASP A 159 27.54 -32.50 0.03
C ASP A 159 28.81 -32.13 -0.73
N MET A 160 28.84 -30.97 -1.37
CA MET A 160 30.02 -30.49 -2.10
C MET A 160 31.21 -30.25 -1.17
N GLU A 161 30.99 -29.71 0.04
CA GLU A 161 32.05 -29.56 1.04
C GLU A 161 32.59 -30.92 1.50
N SER A 162 31.69 -31.90 1.68
CA SER A 162 32.07 -33.28 2.00
C SER A 162 32.94 -33.90 0.90
N TRP A 163 32.52 -33.80 -0.37
CA TRP A 163 33.30 -34.27 -1.51
C TRP A 163 34.65 -33.56 -1.61
N HIS A 164 34.69 -32.25 -1.39
CA HIS A 164 35.96 -31.51 -1.39
C HIS A 164 36.91 -32.02 -0.30
N LYS A 165 36.41 -32.31 0.91
CA LYS A 165 37.21 -32.91 1.98
C LYS A 165 37.73 -34.30 1.61
N GLU A 166 36.91 -35.13 0.98
CA GLU A 166 37.34 -36.47 0.53
C GLU A 166 38.39 -36.40 -0.57
N VAL A 167 38.16 -35.56 -1.59
CA VAL A 167 39.14 -35.33 -2.67
C VAL A 167 40.43 -34.78 -2.12
N SER A 168 40.37 -33.81 -1.20
CA SER A 168 41.56 -33.26 -0.56
C SER A 168 42.33 -34.34 0.22
N LYS A 169 41.64 -35.23 0.95
CA LYS A 169 42.28 -36.38 1.62
C LYS A 169 42.94 -37.32 0.61
N GLY A 170 42.27 -37.61 -0.50
CA GLY A 170 42.82 -38.42 -1.59
C GLY A 170 44.09 -37.82 -2.17
N PHE A 171 44.12 -36.52 -2.41
CA PHE A 171 45.31 -35.80 -2.87
C PHE A 171 46.44 -35.83 -1.84
N THR A 172 46.13 -35.65 -0.56
CA THR A 172 47.12 -35.76 0.52
C THR A 172 47.71 -37.18 0.55
N HIS A 173 46.89 -38.22 0.48
CA HIS A 173 47.35 -39.60 0.46
C HIS A 173 48.21 -39.91 -0.77
N PHE A 174 47.79 -39.45 -1.96
CA PHE A 174 48.59 -39.57 -3.18
C PHE A 174 49.97 -38.92 -3.03
N ARG A 175 50.01 -37.70 -2.50
CA ARG A 175 51.25 -36.93 -2.31
C ARG A 175 52.17 -37.53 -1.26
N GLU A 176 51.63 -37.96 -0.13
CA GLU A 176 52.41 -38.36 1.05
C GLU A 176 52.77 -39.84 1.06
N VAL A 177 52.01 -40.69 0.37
CA VAL A 177 52.21 -42.15 0.37
C VAL A 177 52.60 -42.65 -1.02
N GLN A 178 51.72 -42.47 -2.02
CA GLN A 178 51.93 -43.09 -3.33
C GLN A 178 53.11 -42.51 -4.10
N MET A 179 53.33 -41.20 -4.05
CA MET A 179 54.47 -40.56 -4.71
C MET A 179 55.82 -41.00 -4.10
N PRO A 180 56.00 -41.01 -2.76
CA PRO A 180 57.18 -41.60 -2.14
C PRO A 180 57.35 -43.09 -2.43
N GLU A 181 56.29 -43.90 -2.38
CA GLU A 181 56.38 -45.33 -2.73
C GLU A 181 56.86 -45.55 -4.17
N LEU A 182 56.37 -44.74 -5.12
CA LEU A 182 56.82 -44.78 -6.50
C LEU A 182 58.30 -44.41 -6.61
N ASP A 183 58.74 -43.35 -5.93
CA ASP A 183 60.15 -42.94 -5.89
C ASP A 183 61.05 -44.05 -5.31
N ASP A 184 60.57 -44.72 -4.26
CA ASP A 184 61.25 -45.82 -3.59
C ASP A 184 61.37 -47.06 -4.49
N VAL A 185 60.31 -47.37 -5.25
CA VAL A 185 60.32 -48.44 -6.28
C VAL A 185 61.26 -48.09 -7.43
N VAL A 186 61.27 -46.84 -7.88
CA VAL A 186 62.18 -46.36 -8.95
C VAL A 186 63.63 -46.47 -8.49
N HIS A 187 63.95 -46.02 -7.28
CA HIS A 187 65.31 -46.16 -6.71
C HIS A 187 65.74 -47.62 -6.61
N LYS A 188 64.85 -48.53 -6.15
CA LYS A 188 65.14 -49.97 -6.14
C LYS A 188 65.42 -50.52 -7.54
N HIS A 189 64.68 -50.11 -8.56
CA HIS A 189 64.93 -50.54 -9.93
C HIS A 189 66.27 -50.00 -10.47
N ILE A 190 66.60 -48.74 -10.17
CA ILE A 190 67.90 -48.14 -10.51
C ILE A 190 69.04 -48.93 -9.85
N ASP A 191 68.90 -49.29 -8.58
CA ASP A 191 69.92 -50.07 -7.86
C ASP A 191 70.07 -51.48 -8.44
N ILE A 192 68.97 -52.17 -8.77
CA ILE A 192 69.00 -53.47 -9.43
C ILE A 192 69.73 -53.38 -10.78
N LEU A 193 69.40 -52.38 -11.59
CA LEU A 193 70.06 -52.15 -12.89
C LEU A 193 71.56 -51.89 -12.71
N ARG A 194 71.93 -51.08 -11.70
CA ARG A 194 73.33 -50.78 -11.40
C ARG A 194 74.12 -52.03 -10.98
N VAL A 195 73.52 -52.88 -10.14
CA VAL A 195 74.13 -54.15 -9.72
C VAL A 195 74.28 -55.11 -10.91
N ALA A 196 73.25 -55.22 -11.75
CA ALA A 196 73.28 -56.06 -12.94
C ALA A 196 74.34 -55.61 -13.96
N GLU A 197 74.48 -54.30 -14.18
CA GLU A 197 75.50 -53.71 -15.03
C GLU A 197 76.91 -54.01 -14.49
N GLN A 198 77.11 -53.85 -13.18
CA GLN A 198 78.40 -54.12 -12.55
C GLN A 198 78.76 -55.62 -12.58
N ASP A 199 77.78 -56.52 -12.39
CA ASP A 199 77.97 -57.97 -12.55
C ASP A 199 78.32 -58.33 -14.01
N HIS A 200 77.64 -57.72 -14.99
CA HIS A 200 77.97 -57.87 -16.41
C HIS A 200 79.40 -57.41 -16.73
N TYR A 201 79.81 -56.24 -16.21
CA TYR A 201 81.17 -55.73 -16.36
C TYR A 201 82.20 -56.69 -15.77
N ASN A 202 81.95 -57.21 -14.57
CA ASN A 202 82.82 -58.18 -13.92
C ASN A 202 82.92 -59.50 -14.69
N LYS A 203 81.80 -60.02 -15.19
CA LYS A 203 81.76 -61.22 -16.04
C LYS A 203 82.53 -61.01 -17.34
N LEU A 204 82.35 -59.86 -17.99
CA LEU A 204 83.08 -59.52 -19.22
C LEU A 204 84.59 -59.41 -18.95
N THR A 205 84.98 -58.78 -17.85
CA THR A 205 86.37 -58.65 -17.43
C THR A 205 86.99 -60.01 -17.13
N ASN A 206 86.29 -60.88 -16.41
CA ASN A 206 86.73 -62.25 -16.13
C ASN A 206 86.84 -63.09 -17.40
N PHE A 207 85.87 -62.96 -18.32
CA PHE A 207 85.91 -63.64 -19.62
C PHE A 207 87.12 -63.19 -20.44
N LEU A 208 87.38 -61.88 -20.52
CA LEU A 208 88.54 -61.32 -21.20
C LEU A 208 89.85 -61.77 -20.54
N GLN A 209 89.94 -61.78 -19.20
CA GLN A 209 91.12 -62.31 -18.48
C GLN A 209 91.34 -63.79 -18.77
N THR A 210 90.28 -64.59 -18.81
CA THR A 210 90.36 -66.01 -19.11
C THR A 210 90.80 -66.25 -20.55
N ALA A 211 90.27 -65.47 -21.51
CA ALA A 211 90.68 -65.52 -22.91
C ALA A 211 92.13 -65.04 -23.14
N VAL A 212 92.60 -64.07 -22.35
CA VAL A 212 94.00 -63.61 -22.37
C VAL A 212 94.94 -64.65 -21.77
N LYS A 213 94.55 -65.30 -20.66
CA LYS A 213 95.30 -66.44 -20.08
C LYS A 213 95.35 -67.63 -21.04
N SER A 214 94.22 -67.98 -21.66
CA SER A 214 94.17 -69.07 -22.65
C SER A 214 94.99 -68.75 -23.91
N ARG A 215 95.34 -67.48 -24.17
CA ARG A 215 96.26 -67.11 -25.26
C ARG A 215 97.73 -67.33 -24.90
N GLY A 216 98.06 -67.43 -23.60
CA GLY A 216 99.38 -67.82 -23.11
C GLY A 216 99.61 -69.33 -23.19
N ASP A 217 98.57 -70.14 -22.99
CA ASP A 217 98.67 -71.61 -22.91
C ASP A 217 98.60 -72.33 -24.28
N ILE A 218 98.22 -71.64 -25.36
CA ILE A 218 98.16 -72.22 -26.72
C ILE A 218 99.54 -72.68 -27.24
N SER A 219 100.65 -72.13 -26.72
CA SER A 219 101.99 -72.58 -27.11
C SER A 219 102.41 -73.88 -26.42
N GLU A 220 101.90 -74.14 -25.21
CA GLU A 220 102.21 -75.34 -24.41
C GLU A 220 101.32 -76.51 -24.87
N ASP A 221 100.05 -76.23 -25.17
CA ASP A 221 99.10 -77.19 -25.73
C ASP A 221 99.53 -77.73 -27.12
N ILE A 222 100.25 -76.95 -27.94
CA ILE A 222 100.72 -77.39 -29.27
C ILE A 222 101.87 -78.41 -29.17
N ASP A 223 102.72 -78.32 -28.15
CA ASP A 223 103.81 -79.28 -27.93
C ASP A 223 103.30 -80.58 -27.30
N ASP A 224 102.27 -80.51 -26.44
CA ASP A 224 101.59 -81.67 -25.87
C ASP A 224 100.73 -82.43 -26.90
N LEU A 225 100.09 -81.71 -27.84
CA LEU A 225 99.32 -82.31 -28.95
C LEU A 225 100.22 -83.11 -29.90
N LYS A 226 101.47 -82.69 -30.06
CA LYS A 226 102.48 -83.35 -30.90
C LYS A 226 102.96 -84.66 -30.28
N ALA A 227 103.00 -84.75 -28.94
CA ALA A 227 103.33 -85.96 -28.21
C ALA A 227 102.17 -86.99 -28.24
N THR A 228 100.93 -86.55 -28.06
CA THR A 228 99.73 -87.42 -28.04
C THR A 228 99.36 -87.97 -29.42
N LEU A 229 99.69 -87.27 -30.51
CA LEU A 229 99.49 -87.73 -31.89
C LEU A 229 100.33 -88.98 -32.25
N SER A 230 101.42 -89.24 -31.53
CA SER A 230 102.27 -90.42 -31.77
C SER A 230 101.72 -91.70 -31.10
N GLU A 231 100.95 -91.57 -30.02
CA GLU A 231 100.32 -92.71 -29.32
C GLU A 231 98.96 -93.11 -29.92
N MET A 232 98.26 -92.18 -30.59
CA MET A 232 96.93 -92.41 -31.20
C MET A 232 96.91 -93.31 -32.45
N LYS A 233 98.06 -93.78 -32.93
CA LYS A 233 98.14 -94.71 -34.08
C LYS A 233 97.58 -96.11 -33.78
N ARG A 234 97.41 -96.47 -32.49
CA ARG A 234 97.01 -97.83 -32.06
C ARG A 234 95.56 -97.96 -31.56
N LEU A 235 94.78 -96.87 -31.49
CA LEU A 235 93.42 -96.81 -30.91
C LEU A 235 92.34 -96.40 -31.95
N SER A 236 92.60 -96.59 -33.24
CA SER A 236 91.76 -96.03 -34.31
C SER A 236 90.40 -96.73 -34.53
N ASN A 237 90.18 -97.95 -34.02
CA ASN A 237 88.96 -98.71 -34.33
C ASN A 237 87.86 -98.64 -33.26
N ASP A 238 88.19 -98.40 -31.99
CA ASP A 238 87.19 -98.29 -30.92
C ASP A 238 86.65 -96.85 -30.73
N ILE A 239 87.40 -95.85 -31.18
CA ILE A 239 87.09 -94.42 -31.02
C ILE A 239 85.90 -93.96 -31.89
N SER A 240 85.83 -94.43 -33.15
CA SER A 240 84.83 -93.94 -34.10
C SER A 240 83.38 -94.20 -33.65
N ARG A 241 83.14 -95.26 -32.88
CA ARG A 241 81.80 -95.59 -32.36
C ARG A 241 81.41 -94.72 -31.16
N SER A 242 82.36 -94.50 -30.24
CA SER A 242 82.15 -93.71 -29.02
C SER A 242 82.06 -92.21 -29.27
N ILE A 243 82.84 -91.66 -30.21
CA ILE A 243 82.78 -90.23 -30.58
C ILE A 243 81.45 -89.88 -31.24
N ILE A 244 80.91 -90.75 -32.10
CA ILE A 244 79.61 -90.50 -32.74
C ILE A 244 78.50 -90.48 -31.67
N GLU A 245 78.48 -91.41 -30.72
CA GLU A 245 77.47 -91.41 -29.65
C GLU A 245 77.58 -90.19 -28.71
N GLN A 246 78.78 -89.85 -28.22
CA GLN A 246 78.94 -88.72 -27.31
C GLN A 246 78.72 -87.37 -28.00
N THR A 247 79.18 -87.19 -29.24
CA THR A 247 79.01 -85.93 -29.96
C THR A 247 77.55 -85.72 -30.32
N THR A 248 76.84 -86.76 -30.78
CA THR A 248 75.41 -86.66 -31.09
C THR A 248 74.58 -86.42 -29.83
N SER A 249 74.95 -87.04 -28.70
CA SER A 249 74.31 -86.80 -27.40
C SER A 249 74.52 -85.37 -26.89
N LYS A 250 75.75 -84.86 -26.93
CA LYS A 250 76.05 -83.49 -26.48
C LYS A 250 75.47 -82.43 -27.42
N LEU A 251 75.53 -82.62 -28.74
CA LEU A 251 74.87 -81.73 -29.69
C LEU A 251 73.35 -81.73 -29.47
N SER A 252 72.74 -82.90 -29.28
CA SER A 252 71.30 -83.01 -29.00
C SER A 252 70.91 -82.28 -27.70
N GLY A 253 71.72 -82.39 -26.65
CA GLY A 253 71.53 -81.66 -25.40
C GLY A 253 71.64 -80.14 -25.55
N VAL A 254 72.65 -79.65 -26.29
CA VAL A 254 72.83 -78.22 -26.57
C VAL A 254 71.71 -77.69 -27.46
N THR A 255 71.33 -78.43 -28.51
CA THR A 255 70.23 -78.04 -29.40
C THR A 255 68.89 -77.99 -28.65
N LYS A 256 68.61 -78.94 -27.75
CA LYS A 256 67.41 -78.89 -26.89
C LYS A 256 67.41 -77.72 -25.92
N ALA A 257 68.57 -77.42 -25.30
CA ALA A 257 68.68 -76.29 -24.40
C ALA A 257 68.49 -74.96 -25.15
N PHE A 258 69.07 -74.84 -26.34
CA PHE A 258 68.92 -73.68 -27.21
C PHE A 258 67.48 -73.54 -27.73
N GLU A 259 66.85 -74.65 -28.12
CA GLU A 259 65.44 -74.68 -28.50
C GLU A 259 64.57 -74.20 -27.34
N GLY A 260 64.76 -74.70 -26.12
CA GLY A 260 64.03 -74.24 -24.93
C GLY A 260 64.22 -72.77 -24.60
N GLN A 261 65.43 -72.23 -24.77
CA GLN A 261 65.70 -70.80 -24.64
C GLN A 261 65.00 -69.99 -25.74
N LEU A 262 64.97 -70.49 -26.98
CA LEU A 262 64.29 -69.85 -28.10
C LEU A 262 62.76 -69.83 -27.89
N THR A 263 62.16 -70.90 -27.37
CA THR A 263 60.73 -70.94 -27.04
C THR A 263 60.39 -70.00 -25.89
N SER A 264 61.25 -69.93 -24.87
CA SER A 264 61.09 -68.99 -23.76
C SER A 264 61.17 -67.54 -24.23
N LEU A 265 62.17 -67.22 -25.07
CA LEU A 265 62.33 -65.89 -25.67
C LEU A 265 61.15 -65.51 -26.58
N LYS A 266 60.66 -66.46 -27.38
CA LYS A 266 59.46 -66.28 -28.21
C LYS A 266 58.23 -66.01 -27.34
N SER A 267 58.03 -66.77 -26.27
CA SER A 267 56.93 -66.54 -25.32
C SER A 267 57.02 -65.17 -24.65
N HIS A 268 58.23 -64.73 -24.28
CA HIS A 268 58.44 -63.44 -23.66
C HIS A 268 58.20 -62.29 -24.65
N THR A 269 58.64 -62.46 -25.90
CA THR A 269 58.44 -61.49 -26.99
C THR A 269 56.95 -61.35 -27.35
N GLU A 270 56.19 -62.45 -27.40
CA GLU A 270 54.74 -62.39 -27.58
C GLU A 270 54.05 -61.71 -26.39
N GLY A 271 54.49 -61.97 -25.15
CA GLY A 271 53.99 -61.26 -23.97
C GLY A 271 54.24 -59.74 -24.01
N ILE A 272 55.44 -59.33 -24.43
CA ILE A 272 55.78 -57.92 -24.65
C ILE A 272 54.89 -57.31 -25.74
N LYS A 273 54.67 -58.02 -26.85
CA LYS A 273 53.81 -57.55 -27.94
C LYS A 273 52.36 -57.35 -27.51
N THR A 274 51.81 -58.28 -26.70
CA THR A 274 50.46 -58.13 -26.14
C THR A 274 50.38 -56.93 -25.21
N SER A 275 51.36 -56.78 -24.30
CA SER A 275 51.42 -55.64 -23.38
C SER A 275 51.56 -54.30 -24.11
N LEU A 276 52.35 -54.23 -25.19
CA LEU A 276 52.47 -53.02 -26.01
C LEU A 276 51.13 -52.68 -26.68
N SER A 277 50.42 -53.67 -27.21
CA SER A 277 49.11 -53.47 -27.85
C SER A 277 48.03 -53.04 -26.85
N GLU A 278 48.06 -53.55 -25.62
CA GLU A 278 47.20 -53.09 -24.53
C GLU A 278 47.55 -51.66 -24.09
N THR A 279 48.84 -51.33 -24.07
CA THR A 279 49.33 -49.98 -23.76
C THR A 279 48.88 -48.98 -24.83
N ASP A 280 48.95 -49.33 -26.12
CA ASP A 280 48.46 -48.47 -27.21
C ASP A 280 46.94 -48.25 -27.13
N ASN A 281 46.17 -49.29 -26.79
CA ASN A 281 44.72 -49.17 -26.60
C ASN A 281 44.36 -48.29 -25.39
N THR A 282 45.11 -48.39 -24.29
CA THR A 282 44.90 -47.52 -23.12
C THR A 282 45.29 -46.07 -23.45
N LEU A 283 46.35 -45.85 -24.23
CA LEU A 283 46.77 -44.51 -24.68
C LEU A 283 45.75 -43.85 -25.61
N ASP A 284 45.14 -44.60 -26.54
CA ASP A 284 44.04 -44.11 -27.38
C ASP A 284 42.79 -43.76 -26.53
N GLY A 285 42.50 -44.57 -25.51
CA GLY A 285 41.45 -44.29 -24.51
C GLY A 285 41.70 -42.97 -23.76
N ILE A 286 42.92 -42.78 -23.24
CA ILE A 286 43.33 -41.55 -22.54
C ILE A 286 43.24 -40.34 -23.48
N ARG A 287 43.61 -40.48 -24.75
CA ARG A 287 43.52 -39.39 -25.74
C ARG A 287 42.07 -38.97 -25.95
N LYS A 288 41.16 -39.93 -26.15
CA LYS A 288 39.72 -39.66 -26.32
C LYS A 288 39.12 -39.02 -25.07
N GLN A 289 39.48 -39.47 -23.87
CA GLN A 289 39.02 -38.86 -22.63
C GLN A 289 39.56 -37.44 -22.46
N SER A 290 40.83 -37.19 -22.78
CA SER A 290 41.42 -35.84 -22.74
C SER A 290 40.73 -34.87 -23.70
N GLU A 291 40.39 -35.30 -24.91
CA GLU A 291 39.59 -34.49 -25.85
C GLU A 291 38.21 -34.14 -25.29
N LEU A 292 37.58 -35.08 -24.56
CA LEU A 292 36.27 -34.90 -23.94
C LEU A 292 36.35 -33.92 -22.76
N ILE A 293 37.37 -34.05 -21.90
CA ILE A 293 37.67 -33.10 -20.83
C ILE A 293 37.91 -31.70 -21.39
N MET A 294 38.66 -31.59 -22.48
CA MET A 294 38.95 -30.30 -23.10
C MET A 294 37.69 -29.62 -23.66
N LYS A 295 36.76 -30.39 -24.26
CA LYS A 295 35.44 -29.89 -24.67
C LYS A 295 34.60 -29.45 -23.47
N GLN A 296 34.60 -30.24 -22.39
CA GLN A 296 33.89 -29.92 -21.15
C GLN A 296 34.43 -28.62 -20.53
N MET A 297 35.75 -28.44 -20.53
CA MET A 297 36.44 -27.28 -19.98
C MET A 297 36.14 -26.01 -20.79
N LEU A 298 36.04 -26.12 -22.11
CA LEU A 298 35.67 -25.01 -23.00
C LEU A 298 34.19 -24.60 -22.80
N LEU A 299 33.31 -25.57 -22.58
CA LEU A 299 31.92 -25.33 -22.16
C LEU A 299 31.85 -24.66 -20.78
N SER A 300 32.63 -25.15 -19.81
CA SER A 300 32.68 -24.60 -18.46
C SER A 300 33.18 -23.16 -18.48
N SER A 301 34.20 -22.84 -19.30
CA SER A 301 34.70 -21.49 -19.48
C SER A 301 33.62 -20.55 -20.02
N LYS A 302 32.90 -20.96 -21.07
CA LYS A 302 31.80 -20.16 -21.62
C LYS A 302 30.70 -19.91 -20.61
N ASN A 303 30.35 -20.91 -19.82
CA ASN A 303 29.36 -20.76 -18.76
C ASN A 303 29.85 -19.81 -17.67
N MET A 304 31.15 -19.82 -17.35
CA MET A 304 31.75 -18.90 -16.39
C MET A 304 31.70 -17.44 -16.87
N ASP A 305 32.00 -17.20 -18.16
CA ASP A 305 31.89 -15.89 -18.79
C ASP A 305 30.44 -15.36 -18.79
N GLU A 306 29.46 -16.23 -19.02
CA GLU A 306 28.04 -15.87 -18.88
C GLU A 306 27.67 -15.54 -17.43
N LEU A 307 28.22 -16.29 -16.47
CA LEU A 307 27.97 -16.09 -15.05
C LEU A 307 28.57 -14.75 -14.57
N GLU A 308 29.76 -14.39 -15.05
CA GLU A 308 30.38 -13.07 -14.81
C GLU A 308 29.52 -11.93 -15.38
N LYS A 309 29.01 -12.09 -16.61
CA LYS A 309 28.07 -11.12 -17.21
C LYS A 309 26.77 -10.97 -16.43
N LYS A 310 26.21 -12.07 -15.91
CA LYS A 310 25.02 -12.01 -15.04
C LYS A 310 25.33 -11.37 -13.69
N ASN A 311 26.51 -11.66 -13.12
CA ASN A 311 26.93 -11.12 -11.83
C ASN A 311 27.19 -9.61 -11.91
N SER A 312 27.75 -9.11 -13.02
CA SER A 312 27.87 -7.66 -13.27
C SER A 312 26.50 -6.99 -13.40
N GLY A 313 25.53 -7.60 -14.08
CA GLY A 313 24.15 -7.10 -14.10
C GLY A 313 23.47 -7.06 -12.73
N LEU A 314 23.87 -7.93 -11.78
CA LEU A 314 23.39 -7.90 -10.41
C LEU A 314 23.86 -6.66 -9.64
N HIS A 315 25.07 -6.17 -9.95
CA HIS A 315 25.59 -4.93 -9.39
C HIS A 315 24.77 -3.71 -9.84
N ASP A 316 24.34 -3.69 -11.10
CA ASP A 316 23.46 -2.64 -11.62
C ASP A 316 22.10 -2.63 -10.89
N VAL A 317 21.52 -3.82 -10.65
CA VAL A 317 20.28 -3.96 -9.87
C VAL A 317 20.46 -3.51 -8.43
N TYR A 318 21.59 -3.83 -7.80
CA TYR A 318 21.91 -3.35 -6.46
C TYR A 318 22.00 -1.81 -6.41
N THR A 319 22.64 -1.21 -7.41
CA THR A 319 22.79 0.25 -7.52
C THR A 319 21.41 0.92 -7.70
N MET A 320 20.54 0.32 -8.53
CA MET A 320 19.16 0.78 -8.71
C MET A 320 18.35 0.69 -7.41
N LEU A 321 18.47 -0.41 -6.65
CA LEU A 321 17.84 -0.56 -5.35
C LEU A 321 18.32 0.50 -4.35
N GLN A 322 19.62 0.83 -4.37
CA GLN A 322 20.18 1.85 -3.50
C GLN A 322 19.61 3.25 -3.81
N ASP A 323 19.41 3.57 -5.09
CA ASP A 323 18.81 4.84 -5.47
C ASP A 323 17.31 4.90 -5.13
N ILE A 324 16.56 3.78 -5.29
CA ILE A 324 15.17 3.69 -4.81
C ILE A 324 15.09 3.93 -3.31
N VAL A 325 16.02 3.38 -2.51
CA VAL A 325 16.05 3.59 -1.06
C VAL A 325 16.25 5.08 -0.73
N LYS A 326 17.14 5.78 -1.45
CA LYS A 326 17.32 7.24 -1.28
C LYS A 326 16.04 8.01 -1.63
N ASP A 327 15.37 7.64 -2.71
CA ASP A 327 14.12 8.29 -3.12
C ASP A 327 13.03 8.09 -2.06
N VAL A 328 12.93 6.88 -1.49
CA VAL A 328 12.00 6.56 -0.39
C VAL A 328 12.33 7.38 0.87
N GLU A 329 13.62 7.54 1.21
CA GLU A 329 14.03 8.41 2.32
C GLU A 329 13.64 9.88 2.08
N HIS A 330 13.77 10.36 0.85
CA HIS A 330 13.39 11.71 0.47
C HIS A 330 11.87 11.93 0.59
N ILE A 331 11.08 10.99 0.07
CA ILE A 331 9.60 11.00 0.17
C ILE A 331 9.18 10.96 1.64
N ARG A 332 9.83 10.12 2.47
CA ARG A 332 9.55 10.07 3.91
C ARG A 332 9.82 11.41 4.58
N SER A 333 10.93 12.06 4.26
CA SER A 333 11.27 13.39 4.78
C SER A 333 10.21 14.42 4.39
N ASP A 334 9.78 14.44 3.12
CA ASP A 334 8.75 15.36 2.63
C ASP A 334 7.38 15.09 3.26
N TYR A 335 7.05 13.82 3.51
CA TYR A 335 5.84 13.44 4.24
C TYR A 335 5.85 13.95 5.68
N VAL A 336 6.96 13.78 6.41
CA VAL A 336 7.10 14.30 7.79
C VAL A 336 6.97 15.82 7.80
N LYS A 337 7.57 16.51 6.83
CA LYS A 337 7.45 17.97 6.69
C LYS A 337 6.01 18.40 6.42
N SER A 338 5.31 17.71 5.52
CA SER A 338 3.92 17.98 5.17
C SER A 338 2.98 17.71 6.36
N GLN A 339 3.24 16.65 7.13
CA GLN A 339 2.51 16.33 8.36
C GLN A 339 2.67 17.41 9.43
N ALA A 340 3.90 17.92 9.60
CA ALA A 340 4.17 19.02 10.52
C ALA A 340 3.44 20.30 10.08
N GLN A 341 3.45 20.63 8.79
CA GLN A 341 2.70 21.75 8.23
C GLN A 341 1.19 21.61 8.42
N LEU A 342 0.61 20.43 8.16
CA LEU A 342 -0.80 20.13 8.39
C LEU A 342 -1.19 20.31 9.85
N THR A 343 -0.32 19.88 10.77
CA THR A 343 -0.53 20.03 12.20
C THR A 343 -0.50 21.51 12.61
N SER A 344 0.43 22.30 12.03
CA SER A 344 0.47 23.75 12.21
C SER A 344 -0.81 24.43 11.72
N ILE A 345 -1.26 24.11 10.51
CA ILE A 345 -2.50 24.66 9.92
C ILE A 345 -3.72 24.26 10.77
N SER A 346 -3.78 23.00 11.23
CA SER A 346 -4.86 22.53 12.10
C SER A 346 -4.89 23.29 13.43
N HIS A 347 -3.72 23.60 14.00
CA HIS A 347 -3.60 24.39 15.22
C HIS A 347 -4.02 25.85 15.00
N GLU A 348 -3.56 26.48 13.92
CA GLU A 348 -3.96 27.85 13.54
C GLU A 348 -5.47 27.95 13.29
N LEU A 349 -6.07 26.95 12.64
CA LEU A 349 -7.51 26.91 12.42
C LEU A 349 -8.29 26.79 13.73
N ALA A 350 -7.79 25.99 14.69
CA ALA A 350 -8.39 25.87 16.02
C ALA A 350 -8.33 27.20 16.79
N ILE A 351 -7.19 27.89 16.75
CA ILE A 351 -7.03 29.22 17.37
C ILE A 351 -7.97 30.23 16.70
N SER A 352 -7.97 30.30 15.36
CA SER A 352 -8.83 31.21 14.59
C SER A 352 -10.31 30.99 14.90
N LYS A 353 -10.74 29.73 15.03
CA LYS A 353 -12.11 29.38 15.43
C LYS A 353 -12.44 29.90 16.83
N GLU A 354 -11.54 29.72 17.80
CA GLU A 354 -11.75 30.20 19.17
C GLU A 354 -11.80 31.73 19.22
N GLU A 355 -10.90 32.41 18.51
CA GLU A 355 -10.92 33.87 18.38
C GLU A 355 -12.22 34.38 17.74
N GLN A 356 -12.74 33.70 16.71
CA GLN A 356 -14.04 34.04 16.12
C GLN A 356 -15.19 33.83 17.09
N ILE A 357 -15.17 32.76 17.90
CA ILE A 357 -16.17 32.53 18.94
C ILE A 357 -16.13 33.63 20.00
N ILE A 358 -14.94 34.03 20.45
CA ILE A 358 -14.75 35.12 21.41
C ILE A 358 -15.24 36.45 20.81
N ALA A 359 -14.87 36.76 19.57
CA ALA A 359 -15.30 37.98 18.88
C ALA A 359 -16.82 38.01 18.67
N MET A 360 -17.43 36.88 18.35
CA MET A 360 -18.88 36.75 18.21
C MET A 360 -19.58 36.93 19.55
N LYS A 361 -19.03 36.37 20.64
CA LYS A 361 -19.54 36.57 22.00
C LYS A 361 -19.49 38.05 22.40
N GLY A 362 -18.37 38.73 22.16
CA GLY A 362 -18.25 40.17 22.41
C GLY A 362 -19.28 40.98 21.63
N ARG A 363 -19.52 40.66 20.35
CA ARG A 363 -20.59 41.29 19.57
C ARG A 363 -21.98 41.04 20.13
N ILE A 364 -22.24 39.84 20.66
CA ILE A 364 -23.52 39.52 21.31
C ILE A 364 -23.69 40.36 22.58
N ASP A 365 -22.63 40.50 23.37
CA ASP A 365 -22.63 41.32 24.59
C ASP A 365 -22.86 42.81 24.24
N ASP A 366 -22.16 43.35 23.23
CA ASP A 366 -22.38 44.72 22.74
C ASP A 366 -23.82 44.95 22.25
N LEU A 367 -24.39 43.96 21.58
CA LEU A 367 -25.76 44.02 21.07
C LEU A 367 -26.78 43.92 22.21
N SER A 368 -26.48 43.13 23.24
CA SER A 368 -27.25 43.03 24.49
C SER A 368 -27.25 44.36 25.25
N ASP A 369 -26.09 45.01 25.36
CA ASP A 369 -25.95 46.32 25.99
C ASP A 369 -26.67 47.41 25.19
N SER A 370 -26.53 47.40 23.86
CA SER A 370 -27.25 48.31 22.96
C SER A 370 -28.77 48.13 23.05
N LEU A 371 -29.24 46.88 23.11
CA LEU A 371 -30.64 46.55 23.24
C LEU A 371 -31.18 46.98 24.61
N SER A 372 -30.43 46.72 25.69
CA SER A 372 -30.77 47.16 27.05
C SER A 372 -30.86 48.68 27.12
N SER A 373 -29.88 49.39 26.57
CA SER A 373 -29.90 50.86 26.48
C SER A 373 -31.10 51.38 25.69
N LYS A 374 -31.45 50.76 24.56
CA LYS A 374 -32.66 51.11 23.79
C LYS A 374 -33.96 50.80 24.52
N ILE A 375 -34.01 49.71 25.29
CA ILE A 375 -35.15 49.37 26.13
C ILE A 375 -35.29 50.40 27.23
N ASP A 376 -34.20 50.77 27.90
CA ASP A 376 -34.19 51.81 28.93
C ASP A 376 -34.56 53.17 28.37
N GLU A 377 -34.09 53.54 27.18
CA GLU A 377 -34.46 54.77 26.50
C GLU A 377 -35.94 54.76 26.08
N SER A 378 -36.45 53.61 25.64
CA SER A 378 -37.86 53.43 25.30
C SER A 378 -38.76 53.46 26.54
N LEU A 379 -38.32 52.87 27.65
CA LEU A 379 -38.97 52.93 28.95
C LEU A 379 -38.95 54.35 29.51
N ALA A 380 -37.83 55.07 29.39
CA ALA A 380 -37.73 56.47 29.78
C ALA A 380 -38.67 57.35 28.95
N LYS A 381 -38.73 57.14 27.62
CA LYS A 381 -39.70 57.81 26.74
C LYS A 381 -41.14 57.46 27.07
N LEU A 382 -41.43 56.20 27.44
CA LEU A 382 -42.75 55.78 27.89
C LEU A 382 -43.13 56.44 29.22
N HIS A 383 -42.20 56.48 30.18
CA HIS A 383 -42.36 57.15 31.46
C HIS A 383 -42.56 58.66 31.29
N GLU A 384 -41.80 59.32 30.41
CA GLU A 384 -41.99 60.73 30.06
C GLU A 384 -43.36 60.94 29.40
N HIS A 385 -43.79 60.04 28.51
CA HIS A 385 -45.10 60.12 27.88
C HIS A 385 -46.24 59.93 28.89
N TYR A 386 -46.10 59.03 29.86
CA TYR A 386 -47.05 58.91 30.97
C TYR A 386 -47.00 60.10 31.93
N ARG A 387 -45.84 60.74 32.13
CA ARG A 387 -45.72 61.98 32.92
C ARG A 387 -46.40 63.17 32.24
N ILE A 388 -46.25 63.29 30.92
CA ILE A 388 -46.93 64.30 30.10
C ILE A 388 -48.45 64.05 30.07
N THR A 389 -48.87 62.77 29.98
CA THR A 389 -50.30 62.42 30.01
C THR A 389 -50.90 62.60 31.42
N GLY A 390 -50.10 62.37 32.48
CA GLY A 390 -50.46 62.65 33.87
C GLY A 390 -50.56 64.15 34.18
N ASP A 391 -49.69 64.98 33.62
CA ASP A 391 -49.72 66.44 33.76
C ASP A 391 -50.91 67.07 32.99
N ASP A 392 -51.25 66.55 31.81
CA ASP A 392 -52.40 67.04 31.03
C ASP A 392 -53.75 66.59 31.61
N ILE A 393 -53.81 65.39 32.20
CA ILE A 393 -54.98 64.95 32.97
C ILE A 393 -55.11 65.80 34.24
N THR A 394 -54.01 66.11 34.93
CA THR A 394 -54.04 66.94 36.15
C THR A 394 -54.40 68.40 35.85
N LYS A 395 -53.94 68.96 34.72
CA LYS A 395 -54.36 70.29 34.24
C LYS A 395 -55.81 70.32 33.77
N SER A 396 -56.28 69.30 33.04
CA SER A 396 -57.70 69.20 32.65
C SER A 396 -58.62 69.04 33.86
N VAL A 397 -58.22 68.26 34.87
CA VAL A 397 -58.97 68.10 36.13
C VAL A 397 -58.95 69.40 36.95
N GLN A 398 -57.84 70.14 37.00
CA GLN A 398 -57.79 71.46 37.63
C GLN A 398 -58.62 72.52 36.89
N VAL A 399 -58.66 72.49 35.56
CA VAL A 399 -59.49 73.39 34.74
C VAL A 399 -60.97 73.05 34.91
N LEU A 400 -61.35 71.76 34.95
CA LEU A 400 -62.72 71.32 35.27
C LEU A 400 -63.13 71.67 36.70
N ALA A 401 -62.23 71.53 37.68
CA ALA A 401 -62.49 71.92 39.07
C ALA A 401 -62.63 73.44 39.23
N LYS A 402 -61.82 74.25 38.53
CA LYS A 402 -61.99 75.71 38.49
C LYS A 402 -63.27 76.13 37.77
N LYS A 403 -63.68 75.43 36.71
CA LYS A 403 -64.92 75.71 35.99
C LYS A 403 -66.16 75.33 36.82
N ALA A 404 -66.10 74.28 37.63
CA ALA A 404 -67.14 73.90 38.59
C ALA A 404 -67.23 74.85 39.81
N GLN A 405 -66.11 75.42 40.28
CA GLN A 405 -66.11 76.48 41.31
C GLN A 405 -66.68 77.81 40.78
N LEU A 406 -66.40 78.16 39.52
CA LEU A 406 -66.96 79.37 38.89
C LEU A 406 -68.46 79.25 38.57
N GLN A 407 -69.00 78.03 38.43
CA GLN A 407 -70.43 77.80 38.22
C GLN A 407 -71.26 77.79 39.53
N LYS A 408 -70.62 77.70 40.70
CA LYS A 408 -71.27 77.88 42.02
C LYS A 408 -71.22 79.33 42.54
N GLY A 409 -70.55 80.24 41.83
CA GLY A 409 -70.38 81.65 42.24
C GLY A 409 -71.32 82.65 41.56
N TYR A 410 -72.27 82.22 40.72
CA TYR A 410 -73.22 83.08 40.00
C TYR A 410 -74.70 82.70 40.19
N THR A 411 -75.04 81.96 41.26
CA THR A 411 -76.43 81.67 41.65
C THR A 411 -76.81 82.18 43.06
N GLU A 412 -75.97 83.01 43.68
CA GLU A 412 -76.30 83.71 44.94
C GLU A 412 -75.91 85.20 44.84
N LEU A 413 -76.58 85.93 43.93
CA LEU A 413 -76.66 87.41 43.94
C LEU A 413 -77.82 87.84 43.03
N ASP A 414 -79.03 87.39 43.36
CA ASP A 414 -80.28 88.11 43.09
C ASP A 414 -81.46 87.33 43.71
N THR A 415 -81.80 87.63 44.96
CA THR A 415 -83.17 87.79 45.43
C THR A 415 -83.19 88.25 46.88
N LYS A 416 -83.73 89.45 47.03
CA LYS A 416 -84.54 89.86 48.16
C LYS A 416 -85.90 89.16 48.07
#